data_AF-A0A7X6U7K0-F1
#
_entry.id   AF-A0A7X6U7K0-F1
#
_cell.length_a   1.000
_cell.length_b   1.000
_cell.length_c   1.000
_cell.angle_alpha   90.00
_cell.angle_beta   90.00
_cell.angle_gamma   90.00
#
_symmetry.space_group_name_H-M   'P 1'
#
loop_
_entity.id
_entity.type
_entity.pdbx_description
1 polymer ?
#
loop_
_entity_poly.entity_id
_entity_poly.type
_entity_poly.pdbx_seq_one_letter_code
_entity_poly.pdbx_strand_id
1 'polypeptide(L)'
;MQALNYRKTFLIGFGFFASSLAWSLYNSFVPVLLEERYLQSTALIGFIMTIDNMFGVVFQPLVGQFSDRTRTRFGKRMPYILVGIPLCAVAFFFIPRTT
;
A
#
# COMPACT_ATOMS: atom_id res chain seq x y z
N MET A 1 17.18 5.01 -28.52
CA MET A 1 16.81 4.67 -27.12
C MET A 1 17.20 5.85 -26.25
N GLN A 2 16.24 6.51 -25.58
CA GLN A 2 16.52 7.70 -24.76
C GLN A 2 17.42 7.31 -23.57
N ALA A 3 18.47 8.09 -23.31
CA ALA A 3 19.38 7.84 -22.20
C ALA A 3 18.61 7.82 -20.87
N LEU A 4 18.63 6.68 -20.18
CA LEU A 4 17.95 6.52 -18.90
C LEU A 4 18.60 7.43 -17.85
N ASN A 5 17.78 8.22 -17.19
CA ASN A 5 18.24 9.02 -16.07
C ASN A 5 18.42 8.10 -14.86
N TYR A 6 19.65 7.63 -14.64
CA TYR A 6 20.00 6.62 -13.62
C TYR A 6 19.47 6.96 -12.22
N ARG A 7 19.55 8.24 -11.81
CA ARG A 7 19.02 8.69 -10.51
C ARG A 7 17.50 8.48 -10.39
N LYS A 8 16.73 8.80 -11.43
CA LYS A 8 15.27 8.60 -11.43
C LYS A 8 14.91 7.11 -11.44
N THR A 9 15.67 6.31 -12.17
CA THR A 9 15.47 4.85 -12.26
C THR A 9 15.72 4.20 -10.91
N PHE A 10 16.79 4.59 -10.22
CA PHE A 10 17.10 4.12 -8.88
C PHE A 10 16.01 4.51 -7.86
N LEU A 11 15.53 5.76 -7.89
CA LEU A 11 14.45 6.23 -7.00
C LEU A 11 13.13 5.47 -7.22
N ILE A 12 12.76 5.20 -8.48
CA ILE A 12 11.56 4.40 -8.80
C ILE A 12 11.74 2.96 -8.33
N GLY A 13 12.91 2.36 -8.58
CA GLY A 13 13.24 1.02 -8.11
C GLY A 13 13.18 0.89 -6.59
N PHE A 14 13.70 1.87 -5.86
CA PHE A 14 13.62 1.93 -4.40
C PHE A 14 12.17 2.05 -3.90
N GLY A 15 11.33 2.85 -4.57
CA GLY A 15 9.91 2.94 -4.24
C GLY A 15 9.17 1.61 -4.42
N PHE A 16 9.45 0.89 -5.52
CA PHE A 16 8.91 -0.45 -5.73
C PHE A 16 9.40 -1.45 -4.67
N PHE A 17 10.68 -1.40 -4.31
CA PHE A 17 11.25 -2.24 -3.27
C PHE A 17 10.55 -2.01 -1.91
N ALA A 18 10.39 -0.76 -1.50
CA ALA A 18 9.70 -0.41 -0.26
C ALA A 18 8.24 -0.87 -0.26
N SER A 19 7.52 -0.70 -1.38
CA SER A 19 6.13 -1.17 -1.53
C SER A 19 6.02 -2.69 -1.43
N SER A 20 6.94 -3.43 -2.06
CA SER A 20 6.95 -4.89 -2.00
C SER A 20 7.25 -5.41 -0.60
N LEU A 21 8.18 -4.76 0.11
CA LEU A 21 8.47 -5.08 1.51
C LEU A 21 7.25 -4.84 2.39
N ALA A 22 6.59 -3.69 2.25
CA ALA A 22 5.37 -3.37 3.00
C ALA A 22 4.25 -4.41 2.75
N TRP A 23 4.04 -4.82 1.50
CA TRP A 23 3.06 -5.85 1.15
C TRP A 23 3.36 -7.21 1.78
N SER A 24 4.64 -7.60 1.79
CA SER A 24 5.10 -8.84 2.41
C SER A 24 4.91 -8.83 3.92
N LEU A 25 5.20 -7.69 4.58
CA LEU A 25 4.97 -7.52 6.01
C LEU A 25 3.46 -7.57 6.31
N TYR A 26 2.63 -6.87 5.53
CA TYR A 26 1.18 -6.88 5.69
C TYR A 26 0.60 -8.31 5.64
N ASN A 27 0.92 -9.09 4.61
CA ASN A 27 0.43 -10.47 4.49
C ASN A 27 0.93 -11.39 5.61
N SER A 28 2.08 -11.11 6.21
CA SER A 28 2.62 -11.89 7.32
C SER A 28 1.99 -11.52 8.66
N PHE A 29 1.85 -10.21 8.94
CA PHE A 29 1.39 -9.72 10.25
C PHE A 29 -0.13 -9.64 10.39
N VAL A 30 -0.87 -9.40 9.31
CA VAL A 30 -2.34 -9.26 9.40
C VAL A 30 -3.03 -10.54 9.86
N PRO A 31 -2.75 -11.74 9.30
CA PRO A 31 -3.37 -12.97 9.78
C PRO A 31 -3.06 -13.26 11.25
N VAL A 32 -1.80 -13.07 11.65
CA VAL A 32 -1.33 -13.29 13.03
C VAL A 32 -2.03 -12.34 14.01
N LEU A 33 -2.15 -11.06 13.65
CA LEU A 33 -2.81 -10.06 14.49
C LEU A 33 -4.32 -10.29 14.59
N LEU A 34 -4.95 -10.81 13.53
CA LEU A 34 -6.37 -11.19 13.56
C LEU A 34 -6.63 -12.46 14.39
N GLU A 35 -5.72 -13.43 14.34
CA GLU A 35 -5.76 -14.66 15.13
C GLU A 35 -5.65 -14.37 16.63
N GLU A 36 -4.75 -13.48 17.04
CA GLU A 36 -4.55 -13.16 18.46
C GLU A 36 -5.66 -12.29 19.08
N ARG A 37 -6.28 -11.37 18.31
CA ARG A 37 -7.15 -10.33 18.87
C ARG A 37 -8.64 -10.51 18.72
N TYR A 38 -9.12 -11.25 17.71
CA TYR A 38 -10.54 -11.22 17.38
C TYR A 38 -11.22 -12.59 17.34
N LEU A 39 -10.69 -13.63 16.66
CA LEU A 39 -11.48 -14.84 16.38
C LEU A 39 -10.64 -16.12 16.26
N GLN A 40 -10.88 -17.12 17.11
CA GLN A 40 -10.30 -18.49 17.03
C GLN A 40 -10.72 -19.31 15.79
N SER A 41 -11.35 -18.68 14.79
CA SER A 41 -11.86 -19.37 13.60
C SER A 41 -11.16 -18.87 12.34
N THR A 42 -10.28 -19.72 11.80
CA THR A 42 -9.51 -19.52 10.56
C THR A 42 -10.38 -19.10 9.36
N ALA A 43 -11.65 -19.51 9.34
CA ALA A 43 -12.60 -19.18 8.28
C ALA A 43 -12.89 -17.66 8.16
N LEU A 44 -12.99 -16.95 9.28
CA LEU A 44 -13.24 -15.50 9.29
C LEU A 44 -11.99 -14.70 8.88
N ILE A 45 -10.81 -15.17 9.27
CA ILE A 45 -9.54 -14.57 8.85
C ILE A 45 -9.39 -14.69 7.33
N GLY A 46 -9.64 -15.88 6.77
CA GLY A 46 -9.63 -16.10 5.31
C GLY A 46 -10.66 -15.24 4.58
N PHE A 47 -11.84 -15.03 5.18
CA PHE A 47 -12.88 -14.17 4.62
C PHE A 47 -12.44 -12.70 4.57
N ILE A 48 -11.85 -12.17 5.65
CA ILE A 48 -11.35 -10.78 5.70
C ILE A 48 -10.21 -10.57 4.70
N MET A 49 -9.25 -11.51 4.63
CA MET A 49 -8.14 -11.44 3.66
C MET A 49 -8.64 -11.50 2.21
N THR A 50 -9.72 -12.24 1.95
CA THR A 50 -10.35 -12.29 0.62
C THR A 50 -11.05 -10.98 0.29
N ILE A 51 -11.75 -10.38 1.26
CA ILE A 51 -12.38 -9.06 1.10
C ILE A 51 -11.33 -7.98 0.81
N ASP A 52 -10.20 -8.00 1.52
CA ASP A 52 -9.07 -7.09 1.28
C ASP A 52 -8.57 -7.18 -0.17
N ASN A 53 -8.40 -8.41 -0.69
CA ASN A 53 -8.04 -8.63 -2.09
C ASN A 53 -9.11 -8.14 -3.07
N MET A 54 -10.40 -8.34 -2.79
CA MET A 54 -11.50 -7.83 -3.63
C MET A 54 -11.48 -6.30 -3.68
N PHE A 55 -11.29 -5.63 -2.55
CA PHE A 55 -11.10 -4.19 -2.50
C PHE A 55 -9.86 -3.78 -3.31
N GLY A 56 -8.74 -4.49 -3.18
CA GLY A 56 -7.53 -4.27 -3.97
C GLY A 56 -7.81 -4.27 -5.48
N VAL A 57 -8.56 -5.25 -5.98
CA VAL A 57 -8.93 -5.36 -7.41
C VAL A 57 -9.81 -4.20 -7.88
N VAL A 58 -10.68 -3.66 -7.01
CA VAL A 58 -11.56 -2.52 -7.33
C VAL A 58 -10.82 -1.18 -7.21
N PHE A 59 -10.01 -1.01 -6.16
CA PHE A 59 -9.26 0.22 -5.90
C PHE A 59 -8.12 0.43 -6.89
N GLN A 60 -7.43 -0.62 -7.36
CA GLN A 60 -6.36 -0.50 -8.35
C GLN A 60 -6.78 0.26 -9.63
N PRO A 61 -7.86 -0.10 -10.34
CA PRO A 61 -8.31 0.62 -11.54
C PRO A 61 -8.92 1.99 -11.20
N LEU A 62 -9.65 2.12 -10.08
CA LEU A 62 -10.20 3.41 -9.65
C LEU A 62 -9.09 4.43 -9.39
N VAL A 63 -8.10 4.06 -8.58
CA VAL A 63 -6.93 4.90 -8.29
C VAL A 63 -6.10 5.13 -9.56
N GLY A 64 -6.01 4.15 -10.45
CA GLY A 64 -5.40 4.32 -11.78
C GLY A 64 -6.07 5.43 -12.61
N GLN A 65 -7.41 5.43 -12.68
CA GLN A 65 -8.18 6.45 -13.39
C GLN A 65 -8.06 7.84 -12.74
N PHE A 66 -8.12 7.92 -11.41
CA PHE A 66 -7.92 9.18 -10.68
C PHE A 66 -6.50 9.73 -10.85
N SER A 67 -5.49 8.85 -10.83
CA SER A 67 -4.08 9.19 -11.03
C SER A 67 -3.81 9.74 -12.43
N ASP A 68 -4.41 9.13 -13.47
CA ASP A 68 -4.22 9.56 -14.85
C ASP A 68 -4.89 10.91 -15.16
N ARG A 69 -5.96 11.27 -14.43
CA ARG A 69 -6.68 12.55 -14.58
C ARG A 69 -6.01 13.72 -13.84
N THR A 70 -5.07 13.45 -12.94
CA THR A 70 -4.43 14.49 -12.11
C THR A 70 -3.23 15.12 -12.83
N ARG A 71 -3.38 16.35 -13.35
CA ARG A 71 -2.30 17.14 -13.97
C ARG A 71 -1.74 18.16 -12.98
N THR A 72 -0.65 17.79 -12.30
CA THR A 72 0.09 18.68 -11.38
C THR A 72 1.55 18.90 -11.81
N ARG A 73 2.13 20.05 -11.41
CA ARG A 73 3.48 20.52 -11.77
C ARG A 73 4.63 19.55 -11.42
N PHE A 74 4.42 18.63 -10.47
CA PHE A 74 5.40 17.64 -10.01
C PHE A 74 5.20 16.23 -10.63
N GLY A 75 4.26 16.07 -11.58
CA GLY A 75 3.96 14.79 -12.25
C GLY A 75 2.61 14.20 -11.85
N LYS A 76 2.05 13.30 -12.67
CA LYS A 76 0.68 12.76 -12.51
C LYS A 76 0.49 11.85 -11.29
N ARG A 77 1.54 11.13 -10.88
CA ARG A 77 1.49 10.07 -9.84
C ARG A 77 2.13 10.49 -8.50
N MET A 78 2.91 11.57 -8.50
CA MET A 78 3.66 12.03 -7.33
C MET A 78 2.81 12.64 -6.19
N PRO A 79 1.69 13.37 -6.44
CA PRO A 79 0.89 13.94 -5.35
C PRO A 79 0.28 12.88 -4.44
N TYR A 80 -0.21 11.78 -5.01
CA TYR A 80 -0.81 10.68 -4.26
C TYR A 80 0.22 9.95 -3.39
N ILE A 81 1.45 9.79 -3.88
CA ILE A 81 2.53 9.17 -3.10
C ILE A 81 3.00 10.12 -1.98
N LEU A 82 3.13 11.42 -2.27
CA LEU A 82 3.57 12.43 -1.31
C LEU A 82 2.57 12.68 -0.18
N VAL A 83 1.26 12.52 -0.43
CA VAL A 83 0.22 12.64 0.61
C VAL A 83 -0.06 11.29 1.25
N GLY A 84 -0.08 10.20 0.47
CA GLY A 84 -0.38 8.86 0.95
C GLY A 84 0.68 8.30 1.89
N ILE A 85 1.97 8.50 1.63
CA ILE A 85 3.06 8.02 2.51
C ILE A 85 2.96 8.62 3.92
N PRO A 86 2.90 9.95 4.12
CA PRO A 86 2.80 10.52 5.47
C PRO A 86 1.44 10.22 6.11
N LEU A 87 0.35 10.15 5.34
CA LEU A 87 -0.95 9.75 5.89
C LEU A 87 -0.92 8.30 6.40
N CYS A 88 -0.33 7.38 5.63
CA CYS A 88 -0.11 5.99 6.05
C CYS A 88 0.82 5.92 7.26
N ALA A 89 1.89 6.71 7.30
CA ALA A 89 2.79 6.76 8.45
C ALA A 89 2.09 7.26 9.72
N VAL A 90 1.22 8.27 9.61
CA VAL A 90 0.40 8.77 10.73
C VAL A 90 -0.66 7.75 11.13
N ALA A 91 -1.33 7.10 10.17
CA ALA A 91 -2.29 6.04 10.45
C ALA A 91 -1.63 4.85 11.15
N PHE A 92 -0.43 4.44 10.72
CA PHE A 92 0.39 3.43 11.39
C PHE A 92 0.81 3.86 12.80
N PHE A 93 1.10 5.15 13.02
CA PHE A 93 1.39 5.68 14.35
C PHE A 93 0.17 5.66 15.27
N PHE A 94 -1.02 5.83 14.69
CA PHE A 94 -2.31 5.75 15.39
C PHE A 94 -2.83 4.32 15.57
N ILE A 95 -2.25 3.31 14.90
CA ILE A 95 -2.48 1.91 15.27
C ILE A 95 -2.00 1.80 16.71
N PRO A 96 -2.94 1.61 17.67
CA PRO A 96 -2.60 1.72 19.07
C PRO A 96 -1.54 0.64 19.35
N ARG A 97 -0.37 1.08 19.82
CA ARG A 97 0.55 0.22 20.55
C ARG A 97 -0.22 -0.32 21.74
N THR A 98 -0.87 -1.45 21.57
CA THR A 98 -1.28 -2.26 22.70
C THR A 98 -0.04 -3.00 23.14
N THR A 99 0.63 -2.38 24.11
CA THR A 99 1.27 -3.10 25.21
C THR A 99 0.34 -4.16 25.78
#